data_AF-A0A3M6TNS9-F1
#
_entry.id   AF-A0A3M6TNS9-F1
#
_cell.length_a   1.000
_cell.length_b   1.000
_cell.length_c   1.000
_cell.angle_alpha   90.00
_cell.angle_beta   90.00
_cell.angle_gamma   90.00
#
_symmetry.space_group_name_H-M   'P 1'
#
loop_
_entity.id
_entity.type
_entity.pdbx_description
1 polymer ?
#
loop_
_entity_poly.entity_id
_entity_poly.type
_entity_poly.pdbx_seq_one_letter_code
_entity_poly.pdbx_strand_id
1 'polypeptide(L)'
;MGIHGLSKVIGDHAPSGSKENEIKNYFGRKIAIDASMSIYQFLIAVRSDGSQLTNEAGEITSHLMGMFYRTIRMIENGIKPVYVFDGKPPLMKSGEAPCEAEAQCAALVKSGKVYATGTEDMDALTFGSNVLLRHLTFSEARKMPIREFYLDRVLAELELSHDEFIDLCILLGCDYCDSIKGIGPKRAVDLIKQYKSIEEIVKHIDTNKYILPEEWPYQEARELFKNPEVLQDEDVNLKWEAPNEEELVKFLVEEKGFNEERIRSGVKKVLKARKGSTQGRLDSFFKVVPSPSPPIKRKNEDSKGPKTKKSKPNARAIGKKPK
;
A
#
# COMPACT_ATOMS: atom_id res chain seq x y z
N MET A 1 -6.41 -7.68 -7.41
CA MET A 1 -6.71 -7.24 -8.77
C MET A 1 -5.49 -6.47 -9.23
N GLY A 2 -5.59 -5.68 -10.28
CA GLY A 2 -4.49 -4.92 -10.86
C GLY A 2 -3.49 -5.79 -11.60
N ILE A 3 -2.20 -5.49 -11.46
CA ILE A 3 -1.17 -6.09 -12.32
C ILE A 3 -0.76 -7.51 -11.88
N HIS A 4 -1.03 -8.49 -12.73
CA HIS A 4 -0.75 -9.90 -12.44
C HIS A 4 0.75 -10.17 -12.25
N GLY A 5 1.12 -10.79 -11.13
CA GLY A 5 2.50 -11.20 -10.86
C GLY A 5 3.50 -10.06 -10.60
N LEU A 6 3.09 -8.78 -10.59
CA LEU A 6 4.00 -7.64 -10.44
C LEU A 6 4.76 -7.67 -9.11
N SER A 7 4.12 -8.02 -7.99
CA SER A 7 4.83 -8.14 -6.70
C SER A 7 5.95 -9.18 -6.73
N LYS A 8 5.79 -10.26 -7.51
CA LYS A 8 6.83 -11.27 -7.69
C LYS A 8 7.96 -10.73 -8.57
N VAL A 9 7.63 -10.05 -9.66
CA VAL A 9 8.63 -9.38 -10.52
C VAL A 9 9.49 -8.41 -9.72
N ILE A 10 8.86 -7.58 -8.89
CA ILE A 10 9.58 -6.66 -8.00
C ILE A 10 10.46 -7.44 -7.03
N GLY A 11 9.94 -8.49 -6.39
CA GLY A 11 10.74 -9.31 -5.48
C GLY A 11 11.97 -9.96 -6.13
N ASP A 12 11.82 -10.45 -7.37
CA ASP A 12 12.86 -11.19 -8.08
C ASP A 12 13.90 -10.25 -8.76
N HIS A 13 13.47 -9.08 -9.24
CA HIS A 13 14.28 -8.20 -10.10
C HIS A 13 14.57 -6.81 -9.51
N ALA A 14 13.79 -6.35 -8.54
CA ALA A 14 13.95 -5.05 -7.89
C ALA A 14 13.71 -5.13 -6.36
N PRO A 15 14.50 -5.96 -5.64
CA PRO A 15 14.24 -6.26 -4.24
C PRO A 15 14.35 -5.02 -3.33
N SER A 16 15.14 -4.01 -3.69
CA SER A 16 15.23 -2.76 -2.93
C SER A 16 13.97 -1.88 -3.07
N GLY A 17 13.17 -2.16 -4.11
CA GLY A 17 11.89 -1.53 -4.42
C GLY A 17 10.76 -1.94 -3.50
N SER A 18 10.96 -2.89 -2.59
CA SER A 18 9.97 -3.25 -1.58
C SER A 18 10.60 -3.44 -0.19
N LYS A 19 9.83 -3.18 0.87
CA LYS A 19 10.23 -3.49 2.24
C LYS A 19 9.01 -3.76 3.11
N GLU A 20 9.24 -4.40 4.26
CA GLU A 20 8.21 -4.64 5.26
C GLU A 20 8.40 -3.70 6.46
N ASN A 21 7.30 -3.18 6.99
CA ASN A 21 7.27 -2.18 8.04
C ASN A 21 6.11 -2.41 9.01
N GLU A 22 6.29 -1.97 10.25
CA GLU A 22 5.21 -1.94 11.23
C GLU A 22 4.37 -0.66 11.09
N ILE A 23 3.08 -0.76 11.41
CA ILE A 23 2.13 0.37 11.31
C ILE A 23 2.56 1.61 12.13
N LYS A 24 3.23 1.40 13.27
CA LYS A 24 3.77 2.48 14.12
C LYS A 24 4.79 3.38 13.39
N ASN A 25 5.45 2.88 12.34
CA ASN A 25 6.46 3.63 11.59
C ASN A 25 5.84 4.73 10.71
N TYR A 26 4.51 4.71 10.52
CA TYR A 26 3.78 5.69 9.70
C TYR A 26 3.14 6.81 10.54
N PHE A 27 3.54 6.97 11.80
CA PHE A 27 3.08 8.07 12.64
C PHE A 27 3.26 9.43 11.95
N GLY A 28 2.18 10.23 11.93
CA GLY A 28 2.13 11.55 11.32
C GLY A 28 1.99 11.56 9.79
N ARG A 29 1.98 10.40 9.12
CA ARG A 29 1.81 10.32 7.67
C ARG A 29 0.34 10.47 7.28
N LYS A 30 0.09 11.25 6.22
CA LYS A 30 -1.19 11.28 5.51
C LYS A 30 -1.17 10.18 4.46
N ILE A 31 -2.20 9.36 4.35
CA ILE A 31 -2.23 8.23 3.41
C ILE A 31 -3.57 8.27 2.69
N ALA A 32 -3.55 8.28 1.35
CA ALA A 32 -4.76 8.11 0.55
C ALA A 32 -5.06 6.62 0.43
N ILE A 33 -6.28 6.21 0.72
CA ILE A 33 -6.71 4.82 0.82
C ILE A 33 -7.80 4.62 -0.22
N ASP A 34 -7.60 3.61 -1.05
CA ASP A 34 -8.63 3.12 -1.95
C ASP A 34 -9.77 2.51 -1.13
N ALA A 35 -10.90 3.21 -1.13
CA ALA A 35 -12.07 2.87 -0.35
C ALA A 35 -12.82 1.69 -0.97
N SER A 36 -12.92 1.63 -2.29
CA SER A 36 -13.63 0.57 -3.01
C SER A 36 -12.99 -0.79 -2.78
N MET A 37 -11.67 -0.89 -2.98
CA MET A 37 -10.93 -2.12 -2.67
C MET A 37 -11.01 -2.44 -1.17
N SER A 38 -10.93 -1.45 -0.29
CA SER A 38 -11.07 -1.67 1.15
C SER A 38 -12.44 -2.24 1.54
N ILE A 39 -13.52 -1.70 0.98
CA ILE A 39 -14.90 -2.14 1.23
C ILE A 39 -15.08 -3.57 0.74
N TYR A 40 -14.61 -3.89 -0.47
CA TYR A 40 -14.66 -5.25 -1.02
C TYR A 40 -13.95 -6.24 -0.09
N GLN A 41 -12.76 -5.88 0.42
CA GLN A 41 -12.05 -6.71 1.38
C GLN A 41 -12.79 -6.90 2.69
N PHE A 42 -13.47 -5.87 3.19
CA PHE A 42 -14.27 -5.97 4.41
C PHE A 42 -15.47 -6.89 4.21
N LEU A 43 -16.16 -6.80 3.07
CA LEU A 43 -17.28 -7.69 2.74
C LEU A 43 -16.88 -9.17 2.63
N ILE A 44 -15.63 -9.45 2.26
CA ILE A 44 -15.10 -10.82 2.21
C ILE A 44 -14.64 -11.27 3.60
N ALA A 45 -13.84 -10.45 4.29
CA ALA A 45 -13.13 -10.87 5.49
C ALA A 45 -13.96 -10.75 6.78
N VAL A 46 -14.94 -9.84 6.81
CA VAL A 46 -15.80 -9.61 7.99
C VAL A 46 -17.06 -10.45 7.86
N ARG A 47 -17.05 -11.61 8.50
CA ARG A 47 -18.13 -12.61 8.48
C ARG A 47 -18.35 -13.19 9.88
N SER A 48 -19.56 -13.67 10.15
CA SER A 48 -19.90 -14.51 11.29
C SER A 48 -20.44 -15.84 10.77
N ASP A 49 -19.93 -16.98 11.23
CA ASP A 49 -20.34 -18.32 10.77
C ASP A 49 -20.34 -18.49 9.23
N GLY A 50 -19.45 -17.78 8.55
CA GLY A 50 -19.31 -17.80 7.09
C GLY A 50 -20.27 -16.88 6.33
N SER A 51 -21.27 -16.28 6.99
CA SER A 51 -22.19 -15.30 6.41
C SER A 51 -21.73 -13.86 6.67
N GLN A 52 -22.20 -12.92 5.84
CA GLN A 52 -21.97 -11.50 6.07
C GLN A 52 -22.76 -11.02 7.29
N LEU A 53 -22.22 -10.03 8.00
CA LEU A 53 -22.94 -9.40 9.11
C LEU A 53 -24.09 -8.57 8.55
N THR A 54 -25.26 -8.68 9.18
CA THR A 54 -26.44 -7.87 8.86
C THR A 54 -27.04 -7.25 10.12
N ASN A 55 -27.83 -6.18 9.95
CA ASN A 55 -28.75 -5.72 11.00
C ASN A 55 -30.05 -6.57 11.00
N GLU A 56 -31.00 -6.20 11.87
CA GLU A 56 -32.31 -6.87 11.98
C GLU A 56 -33.15 -6.80 10.70
N ALA A 57 -32.95 -5.75 9.89
CA ALA A 57 -33.60 -5.58 8.59
C ALA A 57 -32.93 -6.39 7.45
N GLY A 58 -31.85 -7.13 7.74
CA GLY A 58 -31.10 -7.91 6.75
C GLY A 58 -30.13 -7.07 5.91
N GLU A 59 -29.91 -5.81 6.24
CA GLU A 59 -28.94 -4.95 5.56
C GLU A 59 -27.51 -5.33 5.97
N ILE A 60 -26.60 -5.42 5.00
CA ILE A 60 -25.20 -5.81 5.25
C ILE A 60 -24.47 -4.71 6.03
N THR A 61 -23.74 -5.07 7.09
CA THR A 61 -23.01 -4.15 7.97
C THR A 61 -21.50 -4.43 8.06
N SER A 62 -21.01 -5.51 7.41
CA SER A 62 -19.60 -5.91 7.39
C SER A 62 -18.63 -4.79 6.96
N HIS A 63 -19.01 -4.01 5.95
CA HIS A 63 -18.21 -2.90 5.44
C HIS A 63 -18.11 -1.74 6.44
N LEU A 64 -19.19 -1.42 7.15
CA LEU A 64 -19.21 -0.39 8.20
C LEU A 64 -18.30 -0.79 9.36
N MET A 65 -18.38 -2.05 9.80
CA MET A 65 -17.53 -2.56 10.87
C MET A 65 -16.05 -2.53 10.48
N GLY A 66 -15.74 -2.96 9.25
CA GLY A 66 -14.40 -2.91 8.68
C GLY A 66 -13.86 -1.48 8.64
N MET A 67 -14.59 -0.55 8.03
CA MET A 67 -14.18 0.85 7.94
C MET A 67 -13.98 1.47 9.33
N PHE A 68 -14.91 1.28 10.27
CA PHE A 68 -14.82 1.85 11.60
C PHE A 68 -13.55 1.41 12.34
N TYR A 69 -13.34 0.11 12.50
CA TYR A 69 -12.20 -0.38 13.29
C TYR A 69 -10.85 -0.22 12.59
N ARG A 70 -10.79 -0.30 11.25
CA ARG A 70 -9.53 -0.05 10.52
C ARG A 70 -9.14 1.42 10.56
N THR A 71 -10.11 2.32 10.43
CA THR A 71 -9.88 3.76 10.57
C THR A 71 -9.36 4.10 11.96
N ILE A 72 -9.98 3.55 13.02
CA ILE A 72 -9.52 3.74 14.40
C ILE A 72 -8.08 3.27 14.56
N ARG A 73 -7.75 2.05 14.10
CA ARG A 73 -6.38 1.51 14.19
C ARG A 73 -5.36 2.43 13.53
N MET A 74 -5.66 2.99 12.37
CA MET A 74 -4.79 3.92 11.67
C MET A 74 -4.61 5.22 12.47
N ILE A 75 -5.70 5.82 12.92
CA ILE A 75 -5.68 7.05 13.71
C ILE A 75 -4.93 6.86 15.04
N GLU A 76 -5.11 5.73 15.73
CA GLU A 76 -4.38 5.39 16.96
C GLU A 76 -2.86 5.30 16.74
N ASN A 77 -2.43 4.90 15.53
CA ASN A 77 -1.02 4.90 15.13
C ASN A 77 -0.56 6.25 14.55
N GLY A 78 -1.37 7.30 14.65
CA GLY A 78 -1.06 8.66 14.18
C GLY A 78 -1.11 8.82 12.67
N ILE A 79 -1.66 7.84 11.94
CA ILE A 79 -1.91 7.95 10.50
C ILE A 79 -3.14 8.84 10.28
N LYS A 80 -3.07 9.68 9.25
CA LYS A 80 -4.17 10.52 8.79
C LYS A 80 -4.74 9.95 7.48
N PRO A 81 -5.72 9.05 7.54
CA PRO A 81 -6.27 8.41 6.34
C PRO A 81 -7.17 9.37 5.55
N VAL A 82 -7.13 9.28 4.22
CA VAL A 82 -8.10 9.89 3.31
C VAL A 82 -8.67 8.76 2.47
N TYR A 83 -9.96 8.48 2.59
CA TYR A 83 -10.61 7.48 1.75
C TYR A 83 -11.00 8.11 0.40
N VAL A 84 -10.61 7.45 -0.68
CA VAL A 84 -10.92 7.84 -2.06
C VAL A 84 -11.83 6.75 -2.63
N PHE A 85 -12.97 7.15 -3.15
CA PHE A 85 -13.96 6.25 -3.76
C PHE A 85 -13.86 6.33 -5.27
N ASP A 86 -14.18 5.25 -5.95
CA ASP A 86 -14.24 5.24 -7.41
C ASP A 86 -15.27 6.24 -7.91
N GLY A 87 -14.93 6.85 -9.04
CA GLY A 87 -15.79 7.75 -9.78
C GLY A 87 -16.67 7.03 -10.79
N LYS A 88 -17.26 7.81 -11.69
CA LYS A 88 -17.96 7.26 -12.85
C LYS A 88 -16.95 6.61 -13.80
N PRO A 89 -17.23 5.42 -14.36
CA PRO A 89 -16.38 4.82 -15.36
C PRO A 89 -16.10 5.77 -16.56
N PRO A 90 -14.84 6.10 -16.93
CA PRO A 90 -14.54 6.65 -18.25
C PRO A 90 -15.04 5.76 -19.38
N LEU A 91 -15.49 6.41 -20.45
CA LEU A 91 -15.83 5.76 -21.71
C LEU A 91 -14.55 5.46 -22.48
N MET A 92 -14.19 4.18 -22.60
CA MET A 92 -13.16 3.71 -23.53
C MET A 92 -13.79 3.26 -24.85
N LYS A 93 -13.00 3.23 -25.93
CA LYS A 93 -13.46 2.72 -27.25
C LYS A 93 -13.91 1.25 -27.20
N SER A 94 -13.35 0.47 -26.27
CA SER A 94 -13.65 -0.95 -26.05
C SER A 94 -14.69 -1.21 -24.95
N GLY A 95 -15.25 -0.17 -24.30
CA GLY A 95 -16.22 -0.32 -23.20
C GLY A 95 -16.04 0.72 -22.09
N GLU A 96 -16.79 0.59 -21.01
CA GLU A 96 -16.62 1.41 -19.80
C GLU A 96 -15.46 0.87 -18.95
N ALA A 97 -14.48 1.70 -18.60
CA ALA A 97 -13.45 1.38 -17.60
C ALA A 97 -13.75 2.17 -16.33
N PRO A 98 -13.57 1.65 -15.11
CA PRO A 98 -13.89 2.40 -13.88
C PRO A 98 -12.98 3.65 -13.73
N CYS A 99 -13.48 4.73 -13.11
CA CYS A 99 -12.61 5.82 -12.70
C CYS A 99 -12.07 5.42 -11.34
N GLU A 100 -10.83 4.96 -11.35
CA GLU A 100 -10.30 4.20 -10.25
C GLU A 100 -9.81 5.09 -9.10
N ALA A 101 -10.18 4.72 -7.88
CA ALA A 101 -9.73 5.38 -6.67
C ALA A 101 -8.20 5.39 -6.55
N GLU A 102 -7.50 4.34 -6.98
CA GLU A 102 -6.04 4.27 -6.90
C GLU A 102 -5.34 5.26 -7.84
N ALA A 103 -5.93 5.59 -8.98
CA ALA A 103 -5.40 6.62 -9.87
C ALA A 103 -5.45 8.00 -9.21
N GLN A 104 -6.59 8.32 -8.58
CA GLN A 104 -6.74 9.53 -7.77
C GLN A 104 -5.82 9.52 -6.54
N CYS A 105 -5.63 8.37 -5.87
CA CYS A 105 -4.67 8.25 -4.79
C CYS A 105 -3.23 8.51 -5.26
N ALA A 106 -2.85 7.94 -6.41
CA ALA A 106 -1.53 8.13 -7.02
C ALA A 106 -1.28 9.60 -7.36
N ALA A 107 -2.28 10.31 -7.89
CA ALA A 107 -2.22 11.75 -8.11
C ALA A 107 -1.93 12.53 -6.82
N LEU A 108 -2.62 12.22 -5.71
CA LEU A 108 -2.37 12.86 -4.40
C LEU A 108 -0.96 12.59 -3.86
N VAL A 109 -0.38 11.44 -4.17
CA VAL A 109 1.01 11.10 -3.80
C VAL A 109 1.99 11.88 -4.66
N LYS A 110 1.76 11.95 -5.98
CA LYS A 110 2.60 12.71 -6.92
C LYS A 110 2.65 14.19 -6.55
N SER A 111 1.52 14.77 -6.13
CA SER A 111 1.46 16.17 -5.70
C SER A 111 2.00 16.44 -4.30
N GLY A 112 2.36 15.39 -3.55
CA GLY A 112 2.92 15.49 -2.21
C GLY A 112 1.89 15.84 -1.12
N LYS A 113 0.59 15.80 -1.44
CA LYS A 113 -0.49 16.04 -0.46
C LYS A 113 -0.59 14.92 0.57
N VAL A 114 -0.32 13.70 0.13
CA VAL A 114 -0.24 12.50 0.95
C VAL A 114 1.10 11.80 0.73
N TYR A 115 1.48 10.96 1.68
CA TYR A 115 2.75 10.24 1.67
C TYR A 115 2.75 9.03 0.73
N ALA A 116 1.64 8.29 0.72
CA ALA A 116 1.53 7.03 0.00
C ALA A 116 0.07 6.71 -0.36
N THR A 117 -0.09 5.83 -1.34
CA THR A 117 -1.35 5.15 -1.66
C THR A 117 -1.46 3.90 -0.78
N GLY A 118 -2.59 3.68 -0.15
CA GLY A 118 -2.94 2.47 0.59
C GLY A 118 -3.99 1.67 -0.18
N THR A 119 -3.55 0.74 -1.02
CA THR A 119 -4.40 -0.21 -1.74
C THR A 119 -3.70 -1.56 -1.83
N GLU A 120 -4.43 -2.59 -2.24
CA GLU A 120 -3.91 -3.94 -2.47
C GLU A 120 -3.69 -4.24 -3.94
N ASP A 121 -4.17 -3.35 -4.79
CA ASP A 121 -3.93 -3.36 -6.23
C ASP A 121 -2.62 -2.67 -6.57
N MET A 122 -1.87 -3.32 -7.47
CA MET A 122 -0.48 -2.96 -7.77
C MET A 122 -0.37 -1.96 -8.94
N ASP A 123 -1.47 -1.74 -9.66
CA ASP A 123 -1.67 -0.69 -10.68
C ASP A 123 -1.55 0.73 -10.12
N ALA A 124 -1.70 0.95 -8.81
CA ALA A 124 -1.34 2.23 -8.20
C ALA A 124 0.10 2.67 -8.56
N LEU A 125 1.02 1.72 -8.78
CA LEU A 125 2.38 1.99 -9.25
C LEU A 125 2.41 2.38 -10.74
N THR A 126 1.53 1.83 -11.60
CA THR A 126 1.44 2.19 -13.02
C THR A 126 0.82 3.55 -13.22
N PHE A 127 -0.16 3.94 -12.38
CA PHE A 127 -0.63 5.32 -12.28
C PHE A 127 0.41 6.28 -11.69
N GLY A 128 1.59 5.77 -11.31
CA GLY A 128 2.76 6.53 -10.89
C GLY A 128 2.76 6.97 -9.43
N SER A 129 2.09 6.23 -8.55
CA SER A 129 2.24 6.45 -7.11
C SER A 129 3.68 6.15 -6.68
N ASN A 130 4.37 7.14 -6.13
CA ASN A 130 5.77 6.99 -5.71
C ASN A 130 5.93 5.97 -4.57
N VAL A 131 4.92 5.86 -3.70
CA VAL A 131 4.92 4.95 -2.54
C VAL A 131 3.56 4.26 -2.45
N LEU A 132 3.56 2.93 -2.50
CA LEU A 132 2.37 2.09 -2.33
C LEU A 132 2.49 1.26 -1.04
N LEU A 133 1.43 1.23 -0.24
CA LEU A 133 1.32 0.51 1.02
C LEU A 133 0.24 -0.57 0.93
N ARG A 134 0.68 -1.82 0.92
CA ARG A 134 -0.16 -3.00 1.04
C ARG A 134 -0.25 -3.48 2.49
N HIS A 135 -1.34 -4.17 2.79
CA HIS A 135 -1.75 -4.70 4.10
C HIS A 135 -2.12 -3.63 5.13
N LEU A 136 -2.32 -2.38 4.71
CA LEU A 136 -2.66 -1.28 5.62
C LEU A 136 -4.06 -1.48 6.25
N THR A 137 -5.04 -1.89 5.45
CA THR A 137 -6.44 -2.11 5.83
C THR A 137 -6.70 -3.52 6.39
N PHE A 138 -5.68 -4.38 6.46
CA PHE A 138 -5.83 -5.73 7.01
C PHE A 138 -6.10 -5.71 8.52
N SER A 139 -6.71 -6.79 9.00
CA SER A 139 -6.93 -7.00 10.43
C SER A 139 -5.62 -7.12 11.19
N GLU A 140 -5.55 -6.44 12.33
CA GLU A 140 -4.45 -6.61 13.28
C GLU A 140 -4.28 -8.07 13.71
N ALA A 141 -5.40 -8.82 13.80
CA ALA A 141 -5.39 -10.24 14.11
C ALA A 141 -4.57 -11.08 13.12
N ARG A 142 -4.40 -10.63 11.87
CA ARG A 142 -3.57 -11.32 10.87
C ARG A 142 -2.07 -11.18 11.13
N LYS A 143 -1.66 -10.24 12.00
CA LYS A 143 -0.25 -9.95 12.35
C LYS A 143 0.68 -9.82 11.13
N MET A 144 0.14 -9.36 10.00
CA MET A 144 0.92 -9.16 8.78
C MET A 144 1.55 -7.76 8.80
N PRO A 145 2.85 -7.64 8.49
CA PRO A 145 3.48 -6.33 8.32
C PRO A 145 2.93 -5.62 7.09
N ILE A 146 3.03 -4.29 7.11
CA ILE A 146 2.71 -3.45 5.96
C ILE A 146 3.84 -3.61 4.93
N ARG A 147 3.48 -3.94 3.70
CA ARG A 147 4.41 -4.00 2.58
C ARG A 147 4.43 -2.66 1.87
N GLU A 148 5.60 -2.05 1.83
CA GLU A 148 5.84 -0.74 1.24
C GLU A 148 6.64 -0.90 -0.04
N PHE A 149 6.13 -0.37 -1.15
CA PHE A 149 6.75 -0.38 -2.46
C PHE A 149 7.17 1.04 -2.87
N TYR A 150 8.33 1.15 -3.52
CA TYR A 150 8.95 2.40 -3.96
C TYR A 150 9.12 2.40 -5.46
N LEU A 151 8.31 3.20 -6.18
CA LEU A 151 8.33 3.22 -7.64
C LEU A 151 9.70 3.65 -8.19
N ASP A 152 10.31 4.68 -7.61
CA ASP A 152 11.63 5.19 -8.00
C ASP A 152 12.71 4.11 -7.97
N ARG A 153 12.72 3.28 -6.92
CA ARG A 153 13.66 2.16 -6.76
C ARG A 153 13.36 1.02 -7.71
N VAL A 154 12.07 0.71 -7.91
CA VAL A 154 11.63 -0.31 -8.87
C VAL A 154 12.10 0.06 -10.28
N LEU A 155 11.85 1.30 -10.71
CA LEU A 155 12.29 1.80 -12.01
C LEU A 155 13.81 1.78 -12.15
N ALA A 156 14.55 2.18 -11.10
CA ALA A 156 16.01 2.21 -11.09
C ALA A 156 16.64 0.81 -11.21
N GLU A 157 16.18 -0.18 -10.43
CA GLU A 157 16.72 -1.55 -10.48
C GLU A 157 16.28 -2.32 -11.74
N LEU A 158 15.08 -2.05 -12.23
CA LEU A 158 14.63 -2.59 -13.52
C LEU A 158 15.30 -1.89 -14.71
N GLU A 159 15.94 -0.74 -14.52
CA GLU A 159 16.49 0.10 -15.60
C GLU A 159 15.42 0.45 -16.64
N LEU A 160 14.22 0.78 -16.17
CA LEU A 160 13.08 1.13 -17.00
C LEU A 160 12.65 2.57 -16.76
N SER A 161 12.22 3.24 -17.83
CA SER A 161 11.43 4.47 -17.69
C SER A 161 10.02 4.15 -17.18
N HIS A 162 9.27 5.16 -16.73
CA HIS A 162 7.90 4.94 -16.29
C HIS A 162 6.98 4.44 -17.44
N ASP A 163 7.20 4.94 -18.66
CA ASP A 163 6.45 4.48 -19.85
C ASP A 163 6.76 3.00 -20.16
N GLU A 164 8.03 2.60 -20.10
CA GLU A 164 8.46 1.21 -20.27
C GLU A 164 7.89 0.30 -19.16
N PHE A 165 7.76 0.84 -17.94
CA PHE A 165 7.16 0.12 -16.82
C PHE A 165 5.65 -0.08 -16.98
N ILE A 166 4.93 0.90 -17.54
CA ILE A 166 3.51 0.73 -17.89
C ILE A 166 3.35 -0.39 -18.92
N ASP A 167 4.19 -0.40 -19.96
CA ASP A 167 4.19 -1.46 -20.96
C ASP A 167 4.51 -2.84 -20.38
N LEU A 168 5.48 -2.92 -19.46
CA LEU A 168 5.74 -4.14 -18.71
C LEU A 168 4.49 -4.60 -17.97
N CYS A 169 3.77 -3.70 -17.31
CA CYS A 169 2.59 -4.05 -16.53
C CYS A 169 1.41 -4.51 -17.41
N ILE A 170 1.23 -3.91 -18.60
CA ILE A 170 0.26 -4.39 -19.59
C ILE A 170 0.64 -5.80 -20.08
N LEU A 171 1.92 -6.04 -20.36
CA LEU A 171 2.42 -7.37 -20.79
C LEU A 171 2.25 -8.44 -19.70
N LEU A 172 2.36 -8.07 -18.43
CA LEU A 172 2.11 -8.95 -17.29
C LEU A 172 0.64 -9.33 -17.15
N GLY A 173 -0.26 -8.47 -17.62
CA GLY A 173 -1.71 -8.56 -17.47
C GLY A 173 -2.22 -7.50 -16.50
N CYS A 174 -2.97 -6.54 -17.03
CA CYS A 174 -3.70 -5.51 -16.29
C CYS A 174 -5.21 -5.71 -16.45
N ASP A 175 -6.01 -4.96 -15.69
CA ASP A 175 -7.47 -5.13 -15.71
C ASP A 175 -8.16 -4.47 -16.93
N TYR A 176 -7.44 -3.65 -17.73
CA TYR A 176 -8.03 -2.88 -18.84
C TYR A 176 -7.92 -3.53 -20.22
N CYS A 177 -7.04 -4.51 -20.40
CA CYS A 177 -6.86 -5.21 -21.67
C CYS A 177 -6.21 -6.58 -21.44
N ASP A 178 -6.36 -7.47 -22.43
CA ASP A 178 -5.72 -8.77 -22.42
C ASP A 178 -4.18 -8.68 -22.47
N SER A 179 -3.51 -9.80 -22.19
CA SER A 179 -2.06 -9.92 -22.34
C SER A 179 -1.70 -10.97 -23.41
N ILE A 180 -0.45 -10.98 -23.86
CA ILE A 180 0.00 -11.94 -24.87
C ILE A 180 0.06 -13.34 -24.27
N LYS A 181 -0.75 -14.26 -24.81
CA LYS A 181 -0.84 -15.64 -24.31
C LYS A 181 0.52 -16.35 -24.43
N GLY A 182 0.97 -16.92 -23.32
CA GLY A 182 2.23 -17.67 -23.23
C GLY A 182 3.45 -16.81 -22.85
N ILE A 183 3.28 -15.50 -22.66
CA ILE A 183 4.32 -14.65 -22.04
C ILE A 183 4.07 -14.61 -20.53
N GLY A 184 5.02 -15.18 -19.78
CA GLY A 184 5.02 -15.08 -18.32
C GLY A 184 5.92 -13.95 -17.80
N PRO A 185 5.93 -13.71 -16.48
CA PRO A 185 6.59 -12.53 -15.89
C PRO A 185 8.08 -12.37 -16.24
N LYS A 186 8.85 -13.46 -16.14
CA LYS A 186 10.27 -13.45 -16.49
C LYS A 186 10.50 -13.03 -17.95
N ARG A 187 9.69 -13.58 -18.87
CA ARG A 187 9.83 -13.28 -20.30
C ARG A 187 9.37 -11.86 -20.63
N ALA A 188 8.33 -11.36 -19.96
CA ALA A 188 7.87 -9.98 -20.11
C ALA A 188 8.99 -8.98 -19.75
N VAL A 189 9.68 -9.22 -18.63
CA VAL A 189 10.85 -8.40 -18.21
C VAL A 189 11.97 -8.46 -19.26
N ASP A 190 12.33 -9.64 -19.76
CA ASP A 190 13.37 -9.78 -20.78
C ASP A 190 13.00 -9.02 -22.08
N LEU A 191 11.75 -9.14 -22.51
CA LEU A 191 11.24 -8.50 -23.73
C LEU A 191 11.20 -6.98 -23.60
N ILE A 192 10.68 -6.44 -22.50
CA ILE A 192 10.61 -4.99 -22.33
C ILE A 192 12.00 -4.39 -22.18
N LYS A 193 12.95 -5.08 -21.53
CA LYS A 193 14.34 -4.62 -21.44
C LYS A 193 15.02 -4.56 -22.79
N GLN A 194 14.72 -5.52 -23.67
CA GLN A 194 15.31 -5.64 -24.99
C GLN A 194 14.71 -4.65 -26.00
N TYR A 195 13.39 -4.55 -26.05
CA TYR A 195 12.66 -3.86 -27.12
C TYR A 195 12.02 -2.53 -26.69
N LYS A 196 11.96 -2.26 -25.38
CA LYS A 196 11.50 -1.00 -24.75
C LYS A 196 10.02 -0.64 -24.94
N SER A 197 9.32 -1.17 -25.93
CA SER A 197 7.88 -0.93 -26.11
C SER A 197 7.12 -2.17 -26.58
N ILE A 198 5.81 -2.20 -26.32
CA ILE A 198 4.91 -3.25 -26.82
C ILE A 198 4.94 -3.31 -28.35
N GLU A 199 4.93 -2.16 -29.03
CA GLU A 199 4.97 -2.06 -30.49
C GLU A 199 6.18 -2.80 -31.07
N GLU A 200 7.35 -2.63 -30.45
CA GLU A 200 8.59 -3.20 -30.94
C GLU A 200 8.70 -4.68 -30.58
N ILE A 201 8.14 -5.11 -29.45
CA ILE A 201 7.99 -6.52 -29.09
C ILE A 201 7.12 -7.25 -30.11
N VAL A 202 5.97 -6.68 -30.48
CA VAL A 202 5.02 -7.26 -31.43
C VAL A 202 5.66 -7.47 -32.80
N LYS A 203 6.54 -6.57 -33.26
CA LYS A 203 7.26 -6.73 -34.53
C LYS A 203 8.28 -7.89 -34.53
N HIS A 204 8.83 -8.24 -33.38
CA HIS A 204 9.95 -9.18 -33.26
C HIS A 204 9.58 -10.53 -32.61
N ILE A 205 8.33 -10.69 -32.18
CA ILE A 205 7.85 -11.92 -31.54
C ILE A 205 7.41 -12.96 -32.58
N ASP A 206 7.65 -14.24 -32.27
CA ASP A 206 7.15 -15.34 -33.09
C ASP A 206 5.65 -15.52 -32.88
N THR A 207 4.86 -15.00 -33.83
CA THR A 207 3.39 -15.02 -33.81
C THR A 207 2.79 -16.43 -33.95
N ASN A 208 3.57 -17.43 -34.34
CA ASN A 208 3.11 -18.82 -34.35
C ASN A 208 3.14 -19.43 -32.94
N LYS A 209 4.07 -18.95 -32.10
CA LYS A 209 4.25 -19.42 -30.73
C LYS A 209 3.47 -18.58 -29.72
N TYR A 210 3.44 -17.27 -29.93
CA TYR A 210 2.80 -16.29 -29.04
C TYR A 210 1.60 -15.69 -29.76
N ILE A 211 0.40 -15.99 -29.27
CA ILE A 211 -0.85 -15.55 -29.88
C ILE A 211 -1.19 -14.17 -29.31
N LEU A 212 -1.29 -13.19 -30.20
CA LEU A 212 -1.73 -11.84 -29.86
C LEU A 212 -3.27 -11.80 -29.81
N PRO A 213 -3.85 -10.97 -28.92
CA PRO A 213 -5.30 -10.69 -28.99
C PRO A 213 -5.66 -10.00 -30.31
N GLU A 214 -6.81 -10.36 -30.91
CA GLU A 214 -7.23 -9.85 -32.23
C GLU A 214 -7.49 -8.32 -32.21
N GLU A 215 -8.19 -7.85 -31.19
CA GLU A 215 -8.38 -6.43 -30.89
C GLU A 215 -7.70 -6.13 -29.56
N TRP A 216 -6.39 -5.84 -29.58
CA TRP A 216 -5.62 -5.58 -28.36
C TRP A 216 -5.54 -4.07 -28.05
N PRO A 217 -6.38 -3.51 -27.16
CA PRO A 217 -6.43 -2.08 -26.87
C PRO A 217 -5.33 -1.66 -25.85
N TYR A 218 -4.10 -2.14 -26.06
CA TYR A 218 -2.99 -1.82 -25.14
C TYR A 218 -2.60 -0.34 -25.19
N GLN A 219 -2.88 0.34 -26.30
CA GLN A 219 -2.60 1.76 -26.49
C GLN A 219 -3.58 2.61 -25.65
N GLU A 220 -4.86 2.24 -25.65
CA GLU A 220 -5.87 2.84 -24.79
C GLU A 220 -5.57 2.58 -23.31
N ALA A 221 -5.19 1.35 -22.94
CA ALA A 221 -4.79 1.02 -21.57
C ALA A 221 -3.55 1.82 -21.12
N ARG A 222 -2.56 1.97 -22.00
CA ARG A 222 -1.37 2.81 -21.74
C ARG A 222 -1.76 4.26 -21.53
N GLU A 223 -2.65 4.80 -22.36
CA GLU A 223 -3.12 6.18 -22.23
C GLU A 223 -3.88 6.41 -20.92
N LEU A 224 -4.72 5.45 -20.52
CA LEU A 224 -5.42 5.47 -19.23
C LEU A 224 -4.44 5.55 -18.05
N PHE A 225 -3.37 4.75 -18.06
CA PHE A 225 -2.35 4.79 -17.00
C PHE A 225 -1.56 6.09 -16.99
N LYS A 226 -1.27 6.65 -18.18
CA LYS A 226 -0.47 7.88 -18.30
C LYS A 226 -1.26 9.12 -17.92
N ASN A 227 -2.51 9.21 -18.39
CA ASN A 227 -3.38 10.37 -18.25
C ASN A 227 -4.74 9.96 -17.67
N PRO A 228 -4.79 9.44 -16.42
CA PRO A 228 -6.05 9.08 -15.80
C PRO A 228 -6.90 10.33 -15.50
N GLU A 229 -8.22 10.18 -15.56
CA GLU A 229 -9.14 11.21 -15.09
C GLU A 229 -9.09 11.30 -13.56
N VAL A 230 -8.52 12.39 -13.05
CA VAL A 230 -8.40 12.66 -11.62
C VAL A 230 -8.76 14.11 -11.32
N LEU A 231 -9.23 14.37 -10.09
CA LEU A 231 -9.43 15.71 -9.56
C LEU A 231 -8.11 16.49 -9.57
N GLN A 232 -8.21 17.78 -9.89
CA GLN A 232 -7.07 18.68 -9.84
C GLN A 232 -6.64 18.91 -8.40
N ASP A 233 -5.36 19.22 -8.22
CA ASP A 233 -4.81 19.46 -6.91
C ASP A 233 -5.52 20.64 -6.23
N GLU A 234 -5.83 21.73 -6.92
CA GLU A 234 -6.44 22.92 -6.31
C GLU A 234 -7.80 22.61 -5.63
N ASP A 235 -8.51 21.60 -6.12
CA ASP A 235 -9.85 21.23 -5.65
C ASP A 235 -9.83 20.36 -4.38
N VAL A 236 -8.68 19.79 -4.01
CA VAL A 236 -8.59 18.83 -2.90
C VAL A 236 -8.01 19.47 -1.63
N ASN A 237 -8.89 19.88 -0.71
CA ASN A 237 -8.50 20.38 0.62
C ASN A 237 -8.75 19.34 1.71
N LEU A 238 -7.67 18.74 2.23
CA LEU A 238 -7.74 17.67 3.22
C LEU A 238 -7.79 18.21 4.66
N LYS A 239 -8.91 17.98 5.35
CA LYS A 239 -9.10 18.33 6.77
C LYS A 239 -9.58 17.10 7.56
N TRP A 240 -9.08 16.98 8.78
CA TRP A 240 -9.51 15.95 9.72
C TRP A 240 -10.18 16.61 10.92
N GLU A 241 -11.47 16.38 11.07
CA GLU A 241 -12.32 17.00 12.09
C GLU A 241 -12.65 16.01 13.22
N ALA A 242 -13.16 16.53 14.34
CA ALA A 242 -13.53 15.69 15.45
C ALA A 242 -14.78 14.88 15.06
N PRO A 243 -14.86 13.58 15.42
CA PRO A 243 -16.05 12.80 15.15
C PRO A 243 -17.24 13.38 15.94
N ASN A 244 -18.42 13.38 15.32
CA ASN A 244 -19.67 13.64 16.02
C ASN A 244 -20.12 12.34 16.70
N GLU A 245 -19.91 12.24 18.01
CA GLU A 245 -20.19 11.02 18.78
C GLU A 245 -21.67 10.63 18.74
N GLU A 246 -22.58 11.58 18.92
CA GLU A 246 -24.02 11.28 19.01
C GLU A 246 -24.60 10.87 17.66
N GLU A 247 -24.20 11.51 16.55
CA GLU A 247 -24.63 11.08 15.21
C GLU A 247 -24.05 9.71 14.82
N LEU A 248 -22.81 9.40 15.24
CA LEU A 248 -22.23 8.07 15.02
C LEU A 248 -22.97 7.00 15.82
N VAL A 249 -23.37 7.29 17.06
CA VAL A 249 -24.17 6.38 17.89
C VAL A 249 -25.53 6.17 17.25
N LYS A 250 -26.23 7.24 16.89
CA LYS A 250 -27.53 7.16 16.20
C LYS A 250 -27.45 6.27 14.95
N PHE A 251 -26.52 6.55 14.05
CA PHE A 251 -26.38 5.78 12.81
C PHE A 251 -25.95 4.33 13.06
N LEU A 252 -24.85 4.08 13.80
CA LEU A 252 -24.31 2.73 13.92
C LEU A 252 -25.12 1.87 14.91
N VAL A 253 -25.60 2.44 16.01
CA VAL A 253 -26.31 1.69 17.06
C VAL A 253 -27.80 1.59 16.73
N GLU A 254 -28.47 2.72 16.56
CA GLU A 254 -29.94 2.74 16.43
C GLU A 254 -30.38 2.20 15.05
N GLU A 255 -29.72 2.61 13.96
CA GLU A 255 -30.13 2.19 12.61
C GLU A 255 -29.46 0.88 12.16
N LYS A 256 -28.18 0.67 12.52
CA LYS A 256 -27.38 -0.47 12.04
C LYS A 256 -27.18 -1.57 13.07
N GLY A 257 -27.70 -1.43 14.29
CA GLY A 257 -27.73 -2.48 15.31
C GLY A 257 -26.38 -2.83 15.94
N PHE A 258 -25.40 -1.92 15.90
CA PHE A 258 -24.11 -2.13 16.54
C PHE A 258 -24.20 -1.97 18.06
N ASN A 259 -23.27 -2.60 18.79
CA ASN A 259 -23.18 -2.45 20.24
C ASN A 259 -22.69 -1.05 20.64
N GLU A 260 -23.50 -0.32 21.40
CA GLU A 260 -23.22 1.07 21.80
C GLU A 260 -21.90 1.25 22.56
N GLU A 261 -21.63 0.39 23.54
CA GLU A 261 -20.41 0.47 24.35
C GLU A 261 -19.15 0.37 23.48
N ARG A 262 -19.17 -0.52 22.49
CA ARG A 262 -18.07 -0.68 21.53
C ARG A 262 -17.90 0.55 20.64
N ILE A 263 -18.99 1.15 20.15
CA ILE A 263 -18.93 2.36 19.32
C ILE A 263 -18.38 3.53 20.14
N ARG A 264 -18.94 3.80 21.32
CA ARG A 264 -18.45 4.89 22.20
C ARG A 264 -17.00 4.68 22.62
N SER A 265 -16.60 3.44 22.92
CA SER A 265 -15.19 3.11 23.21
C SER A 265 -14.27 3.39 22.00
N GLY A 266 -14.71 3.06 20.78
CA GLY A 266 -14.01 3.39 19.54
C GLY A 266 -13.85 4.90 19.33
N VAL A 267 -14.91 5.67 19.53
CA VAL A 267 -14.88 7.15 19.41
C VAL A 267 -13.92 7.76 20.44
N LYS A 268 -13.94 7.27 21.69
CA LYS A 268 -12.99 7.70 22.74
C LYS A 268 -11.53 7.50 22.32
N LYS A 269 -11.21 6.39 21.63
CA LYS A 269 -9.86 6.13 21.10
C LYS A 269 -9.45 7.16 20.05
N VAL A 270 -10.34 7.48 19.11
CA VAL A 270 -10.11 8.53 18.09
C VAL A 270 -9.84 9.88 18.73
N LEU A 271 -10.67 10.29 19.69
CA LEU A 271 -10.53 11.55 20.41
C LEU A 271 -9.22 11.62 21.21
N LYS A 272 -8.82 10.52 21.84
CA LYS A 272 -7.54 10.42 22.56
C LYS A 272 -6.34 10.53 21.63
N ALA A 273 -6.35 9.80 20.52
CA ALA A 273 -5.26 9.82 19.54
C ALA A 273 -5.05 11.21 18.93
N ARG A 274 -6.14 11.96 18.72
CA ARG A 274 -6.09 13.36 18.22
C ARG A 274 -5.42 14.34 19.18
N LYS A 275 -5.49 14.12 20.49
CA LYS A 275 -4.86 14.98 21.51
C LYS A 275 -3.34 14.79 21.61
N GLY A 276 -2.79 13.70 21.06
CA GLY A 276 -1.35 13.51 20.97
C GLY A 276 -0.72 14.55 20.05
N SER A 277 0.36 15.20 20.50
CA SER A 277 1.06 16.20 19.68
C SER A 277 1.49 15.57 18.35
N THR A 278 1.03 16.16 17.24
CA THR A 278 1.46 15.77 15.89
C THR A 278 2.84 16.37 15.64
N GLN A 279 3.89 15.78 16.23
CA GLN A 279 5.25 16.12 15.84
C GLN A 279 5.43 15.73 14.37
N GLY A 280 5.53 16.73 13.49
CA GLY A 280 5.73 16.52 12.06
C GLY A 280 7.05 15.81 11.80
N ARG A 281 7.04 14.81 10.90
CA ARG A 281 8.27 14.15 10.46
C ARG A 281 9.07 15.06 9.54
N LEU A 282 10.40 15.07 9.69
CA LEU A 282 11.31 15.86 8.85
C LEU A 282 11.17 15.50 7.37
N ASP A 283 11.04 14.21 7.04
CA ASP A 283 10.85 13.74 5.65
C ASP A 283 9.53 14.20 5.02
N SER A 284 8.60 14.78 5.80
CA SER A 284 7.41 15.43 5.24
C SER A 284 7.68 16.85 4.75
N PHE A 285 8.83 17.43 5.12
CA PHE A 285 9.26 18.78 4.72
C PHE A 285 10.43 18.76 3.73
N PHE A 286 11.24 17.71 3.73
CA PHE A 286 12.42 17.59 2.89
C PHE A 286 12.33 16.36 1.98
N LYS A 287 12.65 16.53 0.69
CA LYS A 287 12.80 15.40 -0.24
C LYS A 287 14.07 14.61 0.15
N VAL A 288 13.92 13.31 0.39
CA VAL A 288 15.04 12.42 0.72
C VAL A 288 15.85 12.18 -0.55
N VAL A 289 17.08 12.68 -0.59
CA VAL A 289 18.04 12.34 -1.65
C VAL A 289 18.66 10.99 -1.31
N PRO A 290 18.70 9.99 -2.22
CA PRO A 290 19.34 8.71 -1.95
C PRO A 290 20.82 8.90 -1.57
N SER A 291 21.25 8.24 -0.49
CA SER A 291 22.62 8.35 0.01
C SER A 291 23.60 7.69 -0.98
N PRO A 292 24.69 8.36 -1.40
CA PRO A 292 25.59 7.87 -2.46
C PRO A 292 26.58 6.77 -2.01
N SER A 293 26.36 6.08 -0.88
CA SER A 293 27.31 5.06 -0.43
C SER A 293 26.68 3.96 0.42
N PRO A 294 26.99 2.66 0.17
CA PRO A 294 26.63 1.58 1.08
C PRO A 294 27.36 1.75 2.42
N PRO A 295 26.77 1.32 3.55
CA PRO A 295 27.44 1.37 4.84
C PRO A 295 28.70 0.52 4.77
N ILE A 296 29.86 1.18 4.97
CA ILE A 296 31.15 0.53 5.12
C ILE A 296 30.99 -0.51 6.22
N LYS A 297 30.99 -1.81 5.86
CA LYS A 297 31.19 -2.89 6.81
C LYS A 297 32.55 -2.63 7.46
N ARG A 298 32.55 -2.14 8.70
CA ARG A 298 33.77 -2.07 9.50
C ARG A 298 34.34 -3.49 9.57
N LYS A 299 35.45 -3.72 8.88
CA LYS A 299 36.34 -4.85 9.12
C LYS A 299 36.76 -4.77 10.59
N ASN A 300 36.41 -5.77 11.38
CA ASN A 300 37.08 -5.98 12.66
C ASN A 300 38.51 -6.39 12.34
N GLU A 301 39.46 -5.45 12.48
CA GLU A 301 40.87 -5.80 12.60
C GLU A 301 41.12 -6.27 14.04
N ASP A 302 41.46 -7.55 14.15
CA ASP A 302 42.06 -8.13 15.35
C ASP A 302 43.35 -7.36 15.70
N SER A 303 43.31 -6.58 16.78
CA SER A 303 44.52 -6.10 17.45
C SER A 303 44.65 -6.81 18.81
N LYS A 304 45.54 -7.80 18.84
CA LYS A 304 46.08 -8.41 20.06
C LYS A 304 46.91 -7.36 20.83
N GLY A 305 46.55 -7.12 22.09
CA GLY A 305 47.31 -6.32 23.07
C GLY A 305 46.78 -6.55 24.49
N PRO A 306 47.60 -6.48 25.56
CA PRO A 306 47.71 -7.56 26.55
C PRO A 306 46.72 -7.50 27.73
N LYS A 307 46.33 -8.70 28.21
CA LYS A 307 45.49 -8.92 29.40
C LYS A 307 46.21 -8.54 30.69
N THR A 308 45.79 -7.45 31.34
CA THR A 308 46.01 -7.23 32.78
C THR A 308 44.89 -7.85 33.60
N LYS A 309 45.24 -8.85 34.41
CA LYS A 309 44.39 -9.47 35.45
C LYS A 309 43.95 -8.41 36.48
N LYS A 310 42.64 -8.25 36.67
CA LYS A 310 42.05 -7.78 37.95
C LYS A 310 40.84 -8.64 38.32
N SER A 311 41.03 -9.42 39.38
CA SER A 311 40.06 -10.22 40.11
C SER A 311 39.01 -9.36 40.81
N LYS A 312 37.73 -9.71 40.68
CA LYS A 312 36.66 -9.21 41.57
C LYS A 312 36.59 -10.08 42.84
N PRO A 313 36.33 -9.49 44.03
CA PRO A 313 36.13 -10.25 45.26
C PRO A 313 34.70 -10.78 45.36
N ASN A 314 34.57 -12.05 45.74
CA ASN A 314 33.30 -12.73 46.01
C ASN A 314 32.82 -12.41 47.44
N ALA A 315 31.54 -12.07 47.57
CA ALA A 315 30.85 -11.92 48.83
C ALA A 315 30.66 -13.28 49.53
N ARG A 316 31.01 -13.33 50.82
CA ARG A 316 30.89 -14.51 51.70
C ARG A 316 29.45 -14.72 52.16
N ALA A 317 28.96 -15.95 52.00
CA ALA A 317 27.88 -16.52 52.82
C ALA A 317 28.47 -17.08 54.13
N ILE A 318 27.81 -16.80 55.25
CA ILE A 318 28.16 -17.26 56.59
C ILE A 318 27.47 -18.61 56.86
N GLY A 319 28.23 -19.59 57.38
CA GLY A 319 27.70 -20.86 57.85
C GLY A 319 28.69 -21.63 58.73
N LYS A 320 28.58 -21.41 60.05
CA LYS A 320 28.96 -22.27 61.20
C LYS A 320 30.44 -22.64 61.44
N LYS A 321 30.95 -22.15 62.58
CA LYS A 321 32.05 -22.74 63.37
C LYS A 321 31.52 -23.83 64.31
N PRO A 322 32.42 -24.70 64.80
CA PRO A 322 32.51 -24.84 66.26
C PRO A 322 33.94 -24.85 66.82
N LYS A 323 34.01 -24.43 68.09
CA LYS A 323 35.12 -24.39 69.07
C LYS A 323 36.16 -23.30 68.90
#